data_AF-A0A1G3UR92-F1
#
_entry.id   AF-A0A1G3UR92-F1
#
_cell.length_a   1.000
_cell.length_b   1.000
_cell.length_c   1.000
_cell.angle_alpha   90.00
_cell.angle_beta   90.00
_cell.angle_gamma   90.00
#
_symmetry.space_group_name_H-M   'P 1'
#
loop_
_entity.id
_entity.type
_entity.pdbx_description
1 polymer ?
#
loop_
_entity_poly.entity_id
_entity_poly.type
_entity_poly.pdbx_seq_one_letter_code
_entity_poly.pdbx_strand_id
1 'polypeptide(L)'
;MGKAENNLDFDTKPLTIADVQEQTRIYMERMNTNKVLIAGSITSKRKSDPKPKIDKKTNEQMFNEDGSPAFWSPYYYVVLAFQGGEISVQVQDDWYSELQMGQNVLFEGRKGLSFGNVNDVFHNYTIL
;
A
#
# COMPACT_ATOMS: atom_id res chain seq x y z
N MET A 1 -46.61 6.04 -23.74
CA MET A 1 -45.38 6.46 -24.47
C MET A 1 -44.75 7.61 -23.71
N GLY A 2 -43.76 7.34 -22.87
CA GLY A 2 -42.92 8.36 -22.25
C GLY A 2 -41.49 8.06 -22.67
N LYS A 3 -40.88 8.93 -23.47
CA LYS A 3 -39.47 8.82 -23.85
C LYS A 3 -38.65 9.28 -22.64
N ALA A 4 -37.79 8.40 -22.12
CA ALA A 4 -36.77 8.78 -21.16
C ALA A 4 -35.72 9.62 -21.89
N GLU A 5 -35.59 10.88 -21.49
CA GLU A 5 -34.51 11.76 -21.94
C GLU A 5 -33.21 11.32 -21.26
N ASN A 6 -32.22 10.96 -22.08
CA ASN A 6 -30.87 10.66 -21.63
C ASN A 6 -30.20 11.95 -21.16
N ASN A 7 -30.17 12.17 -19.84
CA ASN A 7 -29.28 13.14 -19.22
C ASN A 7 -27.83 12.61 -19.29
N LEU A 8 -27.17 12.82 -20.42
CA LEU A 8 -25.72 12.74 -20.54
C LEU A 8 -25.15 14.12 -20.24
N ASP A 9 -25.08 14.45 -18.96
CA ASP A 9 -24.35 15.62 -18.50
C ASP A 9 -22.93 15.17 -18.11
N PHE A 10 -22.06 15.11 -19.12
CA PHE A 10 -20.62 14.96 -18.94
C PHE A 10 -19.95 15.99 -19.83
N ASP A 11 -19.89 17.23 -19.35
CA ASP A 11 -19.01 18.27 -19.85
C ASP A 11 -17.54 17.89 -19.50
N THR A 12 -17.07 16.75 -20.00
CA THR A 12 -15.65 16.40 -19.99
C THR A 12 -15.01 17.16 -21.13
N LYS A 13 -14.64 18.42 -20.86
CA LYS A 13 -13.69 19.12 -21.72
C LYS A 13 -12.44 18.24 -21.84
N PRO A 14 -11.99 17.92 -23.07
CA PRO A 14 -10.75 17.18 -23.23
C PRO A 14 -9.62 18.00 -22.62
N LEU A 15 -8.94 17.43 -21.62
CA LEU A 15 -7.78 18.05 -20.99
C LEU A 15 -6.71 18.27 -22.07
N THR A 16 -6.16 19.47 -22.13
CA THR A 16 -5.02 19.72 -23.01
C THR A 16 -3.78 19.02 -22.46
N ILE A 17 -2.76 18.81 -23.30
CA ILE A 17 -1.47 18.26 -22.86
C ILE A 17 -0.87 19.11 -21.73
N ALA A 18 -1.05 20.43 -21.79
CA ALA A 18 -0.60 21.36 -20.74
C ALA A 18 -1.35 21.13 -19.42
N ASP A 19 -2.66 20.89 -19.46
CA ASP A 19 -3.45 20.59 -18.25
C ASP A 19 -3.00 19.28 -17.59
N VAL A 20 -2.70 18.27 -18.40
CA VAL A 20 -2.19 16.97 -17.91
C VAL A 20 -0.79 17.13 -17.30
N GLN A 21 0.09 17.92 -17.92
CA GLN A 21 1.44 18.19 -17.41
C GLN A 21 1.38 18.94 -16.08
N GLU A 22 0.52 19.95 -15.97
CA GLU A 22 0.36 20.73 -14.73
C GLU A 22 -0.23 19.90 -13.60
N GLN A 23 -1.25 19.07 -13.89
CA GLN A 23 -1.79 18.13 -12.91
C GLN A 23 -0.74 17.12 -12.46
N THR A 24 0.09 16.63 -13.37
CA THR A 24 1.20 15.72 -13.05
C THR A 24 2.22 16.41 -12.16
N ARG A 25 2.59 17.66 -12.45
CA ARG A 25 3.51 18.46 -11.63
C ARG A 25 2.97 18.66 -10.21
N ILE A 26 1.73 19.11 -10.07
CA ILE A 26 1.07 19.32 -8.77
C ILE A 26 0.98 17.99 -8.00
N TYR A 27 0.65 16.89 -8.69
CA TYR A 27 0.63 15.56 -8.09
C TYR A 27 2.01 15.16 -7.57
N MET A 28 3.07 15.33 -8.36
CA MET A 28 4.44 15.04 -7.96
C MET A 28 4.90 15.90 -6.79
N GLU A 29 4.53 17.18 -6.75
CA GLU A 29 4.85 18.07 -5.62
C GLU A 29 4.18 17.62 -4.32
N ARG A 30 2.89 17.31 -4.37
CA ARG A 30 2.15 16.76 -3.21
C ARG A 30 2.67 15.38 -2.78
N MET A 31 3.09 14.59 -3.75
CA MET A 31 3.71 13.28 -3.51
C MET A 31 5.09 13.42 -2.85
N ASN A 32 5.84 14.47 -3.17
CA ASN A 32 7.17 14.73 -2.59
C ASN A 32 7.12 15.39 -1.21
N THR A 33 6.07 16.15 -0.88
CA THR A 33 5.94 16.77 0.46
C THR A 33 5.48 15.81 1.56
N ASN A 34 4.83 14.69 1.22
CA ASN A 34 4.36 13.70 2.20
C ASN A 34 5.38 12.61 2.53
N LYS A 35 6.66 12.96 2.60
CA LYS A 35 7.72 12.04 3.01
C LYS A 35 7.75 11.89 4.53
N VAL A 36 7.87 10.66 4.99
CA VAL A 36 8.01 10.30 6.41
C VAL A 36 9.27 9.46 6.57
N LEU A 37 10.06 9.83 7.58
CA LEU A 37 11.28 9.15 7.98
C LEU A 37 11.11 8.65 9.41
N ILE A 38 11.33 7.36 9.65
CA ILE A 38 11.17 6.73 10.97
C ILE A 38 12.45 5.98 11.29
N ALA A 39 13.19 6.46 12.28
CA ALA A 39 14.36 5.77 12.82
C ALA A 39 13.97 5.06 14.13
N GLY A 40 14.30 3.78 14.26
CA GLY A 40 13.99 3.01 15.46
C GLY A 40 14.65 1.63 15.47
N SER A 41 14.49 0.91 16.58
CA SER A 41 14.97 -0.46 16.75
C SER A 41 13.86 -1.45 16.45
N ILE A 42 14.16 -2.54 15.75
CA ILE A 42 13.17 -3.60 15.49
C ILE A 42 12.89 -4.38 16.77
N THR A 43 11.65 -4.34 17.26
CA THR A 43 11.22 -5.03 18.50
C THR A 43 10.33 -6.24 18.24
N SER A 44 9.76 -6.36 17.04
CA SER A 44 8.93 -7.52 16.67
C SER A 44 8.88 -7.73 15.16
N LYS A 45 8.67 -8.97 14.76
CA LYS A 45 8.43 -9.40 13.37
C LYS A 45 7.18 -10.26 13.35
N ARG A 46 6.23 -9.94 12.48
CA ARG A 46 4.95 -10.65 12.35
C ARG A 46 4.68 -10.98 10.89
N LYS A 47 4.19 -12.21 10.67
CA LYS A 47 3.69 -12.69 9.38
C LYS A 47 2.19 -12.93 9.51
N SER A 48 1.40 -12.40 8.59
CA SER A 48 -0.04 -12.68 8.60
C SER A 48 -0.31 -14.10 8.12
N ASP A 49 -1.42 -14.69 8.56
CA ASP A 49 -1.90 -15.95 8.01
C ASP A 49 -2.26 -15.77 6.52
N PRO A 50 -1.89 -16.72 5.65
CA PRO A 50 -2.30 -16.71 4.25
C PRO A 50 -3.83 -16.76 4.15
N LYS A 51 -4.42 -15.86 3.36
CA LYS A 51 -5.87 -15.84 3.16
C LYS A 51 -6.25 -16.69 1.94
N PRO A 52 -7.25 -17.58 2.02
CA PRO A 52 -7.67 -18.36 0.86
C PRO A 52 -8.17 -17.44 -0.25
N LYS A 53 -7.84 -17.79 -1.51
CA LYS A 53 -8.40 -17.11 -2.68
C LYS A 53 -9.81 -17.65 -2.91
N ILE A 54 -10.78 -16.75 -2.93
CA ILE A 54 -12.19 -17.07 -3.16
C ILE A 54 -12.57 -16.53 -4.54
N ASP A 55 -13.19 -17.37 -5.38
CA ASP A 55 -13.78 -16.92 -6.64
C ASP A 55 -15.00 -16.05 -6.34
N LYS A 56 -14.99 -14.81 -6.84
CA LYS A 56 -16.05 -13.82 -6.58
C LYS A 56 -17.42 -14.21 -7.17
N LYS A 57 -17.47 -15.10 -8.16
CA LYS A 57 -18.71 -15.52 -8.83
C LYS A 57 -19.35 -16.71 -8.13
N THR A 58 -18.55 -17.69 -7.71
CA THR A 58 -19.06 -18.92 -7.09
C THR A 58 -19.00 -18.89 -5.57
N ASN A 59 -18.22 -17.96 -4.99
CA ASN A 59 -17.91 -17.88 -3.57
C ASN A 59 -17.23 -19.14 -3.01
N GLU A 60 -16.57 -19.91 -3.88
CA GLU A 60 -15.82 -21.12 -3.53
C GLU A 60 -14.32 -20.84 -3.49
N GLN A 61 -13.59 -21.69 -2.76
CA GLN A 61 -12.14 -21.62 -2.71
C GLN A 61 -11.54 -21.99 -4.07
N MET A 62 -10.63 -21.16 -4.56
CA MET A 62 -9.87 -21.43 -5.77
C MET A 62 -8.79 -22.47 -5.49
N PHE A 63 -8.49 -23.28 -6.48
CA PHE A 63 -7.40 -24.25 -6.46
C PHE A 63 -6.36 -23.88 -7.53
N ASN A 64 -5.10 -24.21 -7.27
CA ASN A 64 -4.02 -24.11 -8.25
C ASN A 64 -4.14 -25.24 -9.28
N GLU A 65 -3.33 -25.20 -10.34
CA GLU A 65 -3.35 -26.20 -11.43
C GLU A 65 -3.05 -27.64 -10.94
N ASP A 66 -2.35 -27.78 -9.82
CA ASP A 66 -2.03 -29.05 -9.17
C ASP A 66 -3.14 -29.57 -8.23
N GLY A 67 -4.27 -28.85 -8.13
CA GLY A 67 -5.38 -29.18 -7.24
C GLY A 67 -5.17 -28.79 -5.77
N SER A 68 -4.07 -28.11 -5.42
CA SER A 68 -3.86 -27.56 -4.07
C SER A 68 -4.69 -26.29 -3.86
N PRO A 69 -5.16 -25.98 -2.63
CA PRO A 69 -5.92 -24.76 -2.39
C PRO A 69 -5.06 -23.52 -2.60
N ALA A 70 -5.58 -22.53 -3.33
CA ALA A 70 -4.88 -21.30 -3.65
C ALA A 70 -5.03 -20.26 -2.52
N PHE A 71 -3.93 -19.60 -2.16
CA PHE A 71 -3.89 -18.56 -1.13
C PHE A 71 -3.29 -17.26 -1.67
N TRP A 72 -3.70 -16.14 -1.08
CA TRP A 72 -3.03 -14.85 -1.22
C TRP A 72 -1.70 -14.89 -0.47
N SER A 73 -0.70 -14.20 -1.02
CA SER A 73 0.58 -14.03 -0.34
C SER A 73 0.36 -13.37 1.02
N PRO A 74 1.05 -13.83 2.07
CA PRO A 74 0.95 -13.24 3.39
C PRO A 74 1.53 -11.83 3.39
N TYR A 75 1.06 -11.01 4.31
CA TYR A 75 1.66 -9.71 4.62
C TYR A 75 2.73 -9.87 5.69
N TYR A 76 3.82 -9.14 5.53
CA TYR A 76 4.95 -9.13 6.45
C TYR A 76 5.02 -7.78 7.15
N TYR A 77 5.22 -7.81 8.47
CA TYR A 77 5.25 -6.62 9.31
C TYR A 77 6.45 -6.65 10.25
N VAL A 78 7.10 -5.50 10.42
CA VAL A 78 8.08 -5.26 11.47
C VAL A 78 7.55 -4.18 12.41
N VAL A 79 7.82 -4.33 13.70
CA VAL A 79 7.51 -3.29 14.70
C VAL A 79 8.80 -2.59 15.07
N LEU A 80 8.76 -1.26 14.99
CA LEU A 80 9.87 -0.37 15.32
C LEU A 80 9.54 0.38 16.60
N ALA A 81 10.45 0.34 17.57
CA ALA A 81 10.41 1.22 18.74
C ALA A 81 11.32 2.42 18.51
N PHE A 82 10.80 3.62 18.78
CA PHE A 82 11.53 4.88 18.66
C PHE A 82 11.14 5.83 19.80
N GLN A 83 11.86 6.95 19.93
CA GLN A 83 11.53 7.95 20.93
C GLN A 83 10.18 8.61 20.59
N GLY A 84 9.12 8.13 21.25
CA GLY A 84 7.74 8.57 20.99
C GLY A 84 6.73 7.43 20.88
N GLY A 85 7.18 6.17 20.78
CA GLY A 85 6.30 5.01 20.80
C GLY A 85 6.78 3.87 19.90
N GLU A 86 5.81 3.08 19.44
CA GLU A 86 6.05 1.98 18.50
C GLU A 86 5.19 2.16 17.25
N ILE A 87 5.70 1.70 16.11
CA ILE A 87 4.95 1.65 14.85
C ILE A 87 5.11 0.29 14.19
N SER A 88 4.01 -0.25 13.66
CA SER A 88 4.02 -1.43 12.81
C SER A 88 4.12 -1.00 11.35
N VAL A 89 5.17 -1.46 10.66
CA VAL A 89 5.45 -1.16 9.26
C VAL A 89 5.28 -2.43 8.45
N GLN A 90 4.48 -2.36 7.39
CA GLN A 90 4.41 -3.44 6.41
C GLN A 90 5.67 -3.40 5.53
N VAL A 91 6.29 -4.56 5.31
CA VAL A 91 7.51 -4.71 4.51
C VAL A 91 7.32 -5.79 3.46
N GLN A 92 8.25 -5.82 2.50
CA GLN A 92 8.35 -6.89 1.51
C GLN A 92 9.02 -8.13 2.14
N ASP A 93 8.87 -9.31 1.53
CA ASP A 93 9.34 -10.60 2.07
C ASP A 93 10.87 -10.67 2.18
N ASP A 94 11.56 -10.09 1.19
CA ASP A 94 13.01 -9.95 1.16
C ASP A 94 13.50 -9.12 2.36
N TRP A 95 12.92 -7.93 2.57
CA TRP A 95 13.26 -7.08 3.71
C TRP A 95 12.92 -7.75 5.03
N TYR A 96 11.76 -8.42 5.10
CA TYR A 96 11.38 -9.17 6.28
C TYR A 96 12.42 -10.24 6.61
N SER A 97 13.00 -10.90 5.62
CA SER A 97 14.02 -11.93 5.84
C SER A 97 15.37 -11.35 6.26
N GLU A 98 15.75 -10.19 5.71
CA GLU A 98 17.02 -9.50 5.99
C GLU A 98 17.06 -8.82 7.37
N LEU A 99 15.95 -8.21 7.78
CA LEU A 99 15.85 -7.40 8.98
C LEU A 99 15.92 -8.24 10.27
N GLN A 100 16.76 -7.84 11.21
CA GLN A 100 17.02 -8.57 12.45
C GLN A 100 16.39 -7.89 13.67
N MET A 101 16.03 -8.71 14.68
CA MET A 101 15.54 -8.21 15.97
C MET A 101 16.63 -7.39 16.67
N GLY A 102 16.27 -6.26 17.25
CA GLY A 102 17.18 -5.32 17.92
C GLY A 102 17.96 -4.40 16.98
N GLN A 103 17.85 -4.59 15.67
CA GLN A 103 18.57 -3.78 14.69
C GLN A 103 17.99 -2.37 14.59
N ASN A 104 18.87 -1.37 14.56
CA ASN A 104 18.49 0.02 14.31
C ASN A 104 18.36 0.26 12.81
N VAL A 105 17.24 0.82 12.40
CA VAL A 105 16.93 1.07 11.01
C VAL A 105 16.22 2.40 10.83
N LEU A 106 16.43 3.02 9.67
CA LEU A 106 15.72 4.18 9.19
C LEU A 106 14.83 3.76 8.03
N PHE A 107 13.51 3.82 8.21
CA PHE A 107 12.54 3.64 7.13
C PHE A 107 12.19 4.97 6.48
N GLU A 108 12.18 4.99 5.14
CA GLU A 108 11.67 6.10 4.34
C GLU A 108 10.40 5.66 3.60
N GLY A 109 9.37 6.48 3.74
CA GLY A 109 8.09 6.22 3.12
C GLY A 109 7.23 7.44 3.01
N ARG A 110 5.95 7.18 2.83
CA ARG A 110 4.91 8.20 2.74
C ARG A 110 3.71 7.79 3.57
N LYS A 111 3.11 8.79 4.20
CA LYS A 111 1.84 8.67 4.89
C LYS A 111 0.78 9.35 4.05
N GLY A 112 -0.17 8.57 3.54
CA GLY A 112 -1.24 9.07 2.68
C GLY A 112 -2.62 8.67 3.18
N LEU A 113 -3.64 9.43 2.78
CA LEU A 113 -5.03 8.99 2.84
C LEU A 113 -5.41 8.48 1.45
N SER A 114 -5.78 7.20 1.35
CA SER A 114 -6.30 6.58 0.12
C SER A 114 -7.72 6.10 0.40
N PHE A 115 -8.70 6.69 -0.29
CA PHE A 115 -10.13 6.36 -0.14
C PHE A 115 -10.63 6.39 1.31
N GLY A 116 -10.17 7.36 2.10
CA GLY A 116 -10.55 7.50 3.53
C GLY A 116 -9.78 6.58 4.49
N ASN A 117 -8.90 5.71 3.99
CA ASN A 117 -8.02 4.88 4.80
C ASN A 117 -6.61 5.45 4.83
N VAL A 118 -5.95 5.40 5.98
CA VAL A 118 -4.52 5.70 6.09
C VAL A 118 -3.76 4.56 5.38
N ASN A 119 -2.98 4.91 4.37
CA ASN A 119 -2.12 3.99 3.64
C ASN A 119 -0.68 4.46 3.79
N ASP A 120 0.05 3.81 4.70
CA ASP A 120 1.46 4.07 4.97
C ASP A 120 2.28 3.16 4.07
N VAL A 121 2.99 3.75 3.10
CA VAL A 121 3.79 3.01 2.11
C VAL A 121 5.26 3.39 2.28
N PHE A 122 6.07 2.41 2.70
CA PHE A 122 7.52 2.55 2.81
C PHE A 122 8.19 1.93 1.60
N HIS A 123 9.18 2.64 1.04
CA HIS A 123 9.82 2.27 -0.21
C HIS A 123 11.35 2.15 -0.10
N ASN A 124 11.93 2.54 1.03
CA ASN A 124 13.33 2.26 1.33
C ASN A 124 13.55 2.05 2.83
N TYR A 125 14.65 1.36 3.18
CA TYR A 125 15.18 1.31 4.53
C TYR A 125 16.72 1.35 4.52
N THR A 126 17.30 1.87 5.60
CA THR A 126 18.75 1.89 5.81
C THR A 126 19.07 1.37 7.20
N ILE A 127 20.09 0.52 7.31
CA ILE A 127 20.60 0.03 8.59
C ILE A 127 21.50 1.10 9.21
N LEU A 128 21.29 1.41 10.49
CA LEU A 128 22.01 2.45 11.24
C LEU A 128 23.11 1.89 12.13
#